data_AF-A0A538PEI7-F1
#
_entry.id   AF-A0A538PEI7-F1
#
_cell.length_a   1.000
_cell.length_b   1.000
_cell.length_c   1.000
_cell.angle_alpha   90.00
_cell.angle_beta   90.00
_cell.angle_gamma   90.00
#
_symmetry.space_group_name_H-M   'P 1'
#
loop_
_entity.id
_entity.type
_entity.pdbx_description
1 polymer ?
#
loop_
_entity_poly.entity_id
_entity_poly.type
_entity_poly.pdbx_seq_one_letter_code
_entity_poly.pdbx_strand_id
1 'polypeptide(L)'
;MDRGGLAYETEVYRLVLAPLKSTTPKFFGAWKSAAGDNTWLVLEYMEDAKLLRDLHLDVNTEPQPTEMGLAARWIGNFHAGAWIGNFHAANQARVATGRLPFLNRYGPSYYAGWARRTCEFAGRLNRQFPALARVCQQSGELLAPLLAAQPTVIHGEYYENNILPRERTVCPADRESAAIGPGEIDLAALTDGAWAAELVRQCEEEYLRARWP
;
A
#
# COMPACT_ATOMS: atom_id res chain seq x y z
N MET A 1 -13.99 -1.30 -5.58
CA MET A 1 -12.70 -1.31 -6.29
C MET A 1 -12.76 -2.40 -7.33
N ASP A 2 -12.22 -2.16 -8.51
CA ASP A 2 -11.96 -3.25 -9.45
C ASP A 2 -10.55 -3.74 -9.12
N ARG A 3 -10.45 -4.84 -8.36
CA ARG A 3 -9.17 -5.48 -8.06
C ARG A 3 -8.65 -6.07 -9.37
N GLY A 4 -7.35 -5.94 -9.63
CA GLY A 4 -6.76 -6.48 -10.85
C GLY A 4 -6.80 -8.02 -10.94
N GLY A 5 -7.05 -8.68 -9.80
CA GLY A 5 -7.08 -10.13 -9.65
C GLY A 5 -5.69 -10.79 -9.75
N LEU A 6 -5.65 -12.12 -9.66
CA LEU A 6 -4.42 -12.90 -9.58
C LEU A 6 -3.48 -12.75 -10.79
N ALA A 7 -4.02 -12.49 -11.99
CA ALA A 7 -3.21 -12.22 -13.18
C ALA A 7 -2.44 -10.90 -13.06
N TYR A 8 -3.09 -9.86 -12.54
CA TYR A 8 -2.47 -8.58 -12.25
C TYR A 8 -1.43 -8.70 -11.14
N GLU A 9 -1.80 -9.38 -10.04
CA GLU A 9 -0.92 -9.61 -8.91
C GLU A 9 0.38 -10.34 -9.30
N THR A 10 0.26 -11.34 -10.17
CA THR A 10 1.40 -12.07 -10.73
C THR A 10 2.40 -11.11 -11.42
N GLU A 11 1.90 -10.16 -12.21
CA GLU A 11 2.75 -9.18 -12.89
C GLU A 11 3.39 -8.20 -11.89
N VAL A 12 2.73 -7.87 -10.78
CA VAL A 12 3.34 -7.10 -9.68
C VAL A 12 4.52 -7.88 -9.08
N TYR A 13 4.36 -9.17 -8.78
CA TYR A 13 5.46 -9.99 -8.29
C TYR A 13 6.65 -10.05 -9.26
N ARG A 14 6.38 -10.30 -10.54
CA ARG A 14 7.41 -10.43 -11.58
C ARG A 14 8.13 -9.12 -11.87
N LEU A 15 7.37 -8.06 -12.11
CA LEU A 15 7.89 -6.83 -12.68
C LEU A 15 8.22 -5.80 -11.61
N VAL A 16 7.51 -5.77 -10.48
CA VAL A 16 7.75 -4.77 -9.42
C VAL A 16 8.63 -5.36 -8.31
N LEU A 17 8.21 -6.48 -7.71
CA LEU A 17 8.84 -6.98 -6.48
C LEU A 17 10.16 -7.71 -6.70
N ALA A 18 10.22 -8.63 -7.68
CA ALA A 18 11.43 -9.41 -7.94
C ALA A 18 12.68 -8.55 -8.23
N PRO A 19 12.61 -7.45 -9.02
CA PRO A 19 13.76 -6.58 -9.23
C PRO A 19 14.24 -5.83 -7.98
N LEU A 20 13.36 -5.59 -7.01
CA LEU A 20 13.67 -4.82 -5.80
C LEU A 20 14.32 -5.66 -4.71
N LYS A 21 14.34 -7.00 -4.84
CA LYS A 21 14.76 -7.95 -3.80
C LYS A 21 14.15 -7.61 -2.43
N SER A 22 12.91 -7.12 -2.44
CA SER A 22 12.21 -6.70 -1.24
C SER A 22 11.82 -7.91 -0.39
N THR A 23 11.62 -7.71 0.90
CA THR A 23 11.06 -8.71 1.81
C THR A 23 9.57 -8.90 1.51
N THR A 24 9.30 -9.82 0.59
CA THR A 24 7.95 -10.27 0.19
C THR A 24 7.95 -11.80 0.10
N PRO A 25 6.79 -12.48 0.21
CA PRO A 25 6.75 -13.93 0.04
C PRO A 25 7.40 -14.32 -1.28
N LYS A 26 8.28 -15.33 -1.28
CA LYS A 26 8.97 -15.74 -2.50
C LYS A 26 7.97 -16.15 -3.57
N PHE A 27 8.09 -15.55 -4.74
CA PHE A 27 7.30 -15.93 -5.91
C PHE A 27 7.89 -17.18 -6.56
N PHE A 28 7.15 -18.29 -6.55
CA PHE A 28 7.55 -19.53 -7.21
C PHE A 28 7.07 -19.61 -8.66
N GLY A 29 5.96 -18.95 -8.97
CA GLY A 29 5.43 -18.91 -10.32
C GLY A 29 3.94 -18.62 -10.34
N ALA A 30 3.40 -18.57 -11.55
CA ALA A 30 1.97 -18.54 -11.78
C ALA A 30 1.62 -19.51 -12.89
N TRP A 31 0.46 -20.14 -12.76
CA TRP A 31 -0.08 -21.06 -13.76
C TRP A 31 -1.42 -20.53 -14.27
N LYS A 32 -1.58 -20.47 -15.59
CA LYS A 32 -2.84 -20.10 -16.24
C LYS A 32 -3.45 -21.34 -16.87
N SER A 33 -4.74 -21.58 -16.59
CA SER A 33 -5.45 -22.69 -17.20
C SER A 33 -5.59 -22.50 -18.71
N ALA A 34 -5.42 -23.57 -19.48
CA ALA A 34 -5.70 -23.56 -20.92
C ALA A 34 -7.21 -23.58 -21.24
N ALA A 35 -8.04 -24.02 -20.29
CA ALA A 35 -9.48 -24.23 -20.48
C ALA A 35 -10.37 -23.13 -19.87
N GLY A 36 -9.80 -22.06 -19.32
CA GLY A 36 -10.54 -20.93 -18.75
C GLY A 36 -9.64 -19.79 -18.28
N ASP A 37 -10.24 -18.73 -17.72
CA ASP A 37 -9.52 -17.52 -17.28
C ASP A 37 -8.89 -17.62 -15.88
N ASN A 38 -8.84 -18.81 -15.29
CA ASN A 38 -8.30 -19.01 -13.96
C ASN A 38 -6.77 -18.91 -13.96
N THR A 39 -6.26 -18.00 -13.13
CA THR A 39 -4.83 -17.85 -12.83
C THR A 39 -4.57 -18.31 -11.40
N TRP A 40 -3.52 -19.08 -11.21
CA TRP A 40 -3.03 -19.54 -9.92
C TRP A 40 -1.71 -18.85 -9.65
N LEU A 41 -1.58 -18.22 -8.49
CA LEU A 41 -0.35 -17.60 -8.00
C LEU A 41 0.24 -18.50 -6.92
N VAL A 42 1.50 -18.90 -7.07
CA VAL A 42 2.20 -19.79 -6.14
C VAL A 42 3.29 -19.03 -5.42
N LEU A 43 3.11 -18.85 -4.11
CA LEU A 43 3.98 -18.09 -3.22
C LEU A 43 4.54 -18.97 -2.10
N GLU A 44 5.60 -18.48 -1.46
CA GLU A 44 6.09 -18.98 -0.18
C GLU A 44 4.98 -19.03 0.87
N TYR A 45 4.82 -20.21 1.46
CA TYR A 45 4.05 -20.33 2.68
C TYR A 45 4.89 -19.82 3.85
N MET A 46 4.37 -18.84 4.57
CA MET A 46 5.04 -18.20 5.70
C MET A 46 4.65 -18.95 6.98
N GLU A 47 5.50 -19.88 7.42
CA GLU A 47 5.28 -20.64 8.65
C GLU A 47 5.20 -19.71 9.87
N ASP A 48 4.26 -20.00 10.78
CA ASP A 48 3.98 -19.24 12.00
C ASP A 48 3.73 -17.73 11.83
N ALA A 49 3.44 -17.28 10.62
CA ALA A 49 3.19 -15.88 10.35
C ALA A 49 1.84 -15.44 10.95
N LYS A 50 1.89 -14.40 11.78
CA LYS A 50 0.71 -13.70 12.30
C LYS A 50 0.46 -12.45 11.48
N LEU A 51 -0.80 -12.03 11.39
CA LEU A 51 -1.12 -10.72 10.84
C LEU A 51 -0.76 -9.64 11.85
N LEU A 52 -0.36 -8.48 11.37
CA LEU A 52 -0.09 -7.30 12.21
C LEU A 52 -1.30 -6.95 13.09
N ARG A 53 -2.51 -7.13 12.57
CA ARG A 53 -3.77 -6.91 13.30
C ARG A 53 -3.92 -7.77 14.56
N ASP A 54 -3.27 -8.94 14.60
CA ASP A 54 -3.41 -9.93 15.66
C ASP A 54 -2.35 -9.70 16.76
N LEU A 55 -1.52 -8.65 16.62
CA LEU A 55 -0.52 -8.25 17.61
C LEU A 55 -1.08 -7.20 18.58
N HIS A 56 -0.63 -7.27 19.83
CA HIS A 56 -0.85 -6.23 20.82
C HIS A 56 0.44 -5.42 20.94
N LEU A 57 0.41 -4.17 20.49
CA LEU A 57 1.60 -3.32 20.39
C LEU A 57 1.53 -2.17 21.40
N ASP A 58 2.60 -2.00 22.17
CA ASP A 58 2.82 -0.84 23.04
C ASP A 58 4.26 -0.33 22.88
N VAL A 59 4.41 0.90 22.42
CA VAL A 59 5.71 1.56 22.22
C VAL A 59 6.58 1.67 23.47
N ASN A 60 5.99 1.56 24.66
CA ASN A 60 6.72 1.69 25.92
C ASN A 60 7.36 0.36 26.35
N THR A 61 6.82 -0.77 25.90
CA THR A 61 7.27 -2.10 26.30
C THR A 61 7.90 -2.88 25.16
N GLU A 62 7.55 -2.57 23.91
CA GLU A 62 8.09 -3.24 22.73
C GLU A 62 9.47 -2.67 22.30
N PRO A 63 10.37 -3.52 21.75
CA PRO A 63 11.59 -3.05 21.13
C PRO A 63 11.31 -2.06 20.01
N GLN A 64 12.17 -1.04 19.88
CA GLN A 64 12.00 -0.02 18.85
C GLN A 64 12.91 -0.27 17.62
N PRO A 65 12.38 -0.16 16.38
CA PRO A 65 10.98 0.12 16.04
C PRO A 65 10.04 -1.08 16.26
N THR A 66 8.80 -0.81 16.67
CA THR A 66 7.69 -1.79 16.71
C THR A 66 7.43 -2.40 15.33
N GLU A 67 6.64 -3.47 15.24
CA GLU A 67 6.23 -4.10 13.97
C GLU A 67 5.50 -3.13 13.04
N MET A 68 4.69 -2.22 13.60
CA MET A 68 4.10 -1.10 12.85
C MET A 68 5.18 -0.14 12.34
N GLY A 69 6.15 0.23 13.17
CA GLY A 69 7.29 1.04 12.75
C GLY A 69 8.14 0.37 11.66
N LEU A 70 8.33 -0.96 11.73
CA LEU A 70 8.99 -1.75 10.69
C LEU A 70 8.17 -1.75 9.39
N ALA A 71 6.84 -1.84 9.47
CA ALA A 71 5.96 -1.72 8.31
C ALA A 71 6.07 -0.34 7.66
N ALA A 72 6.02 0.73 8.46
CA ALA A 72 6.14 2.09 7.97
C ALA A 72 7.50 2.35 7.29
N ARG A 73 8.59 1.85 7.91
CA ARG A 73 9.93 1.89 7.32
C ARG A 73 10.00 1.10 6.01
N TRP A 74 9.41 -0.09 5.97
CA TRP A 74 9.39 -0.93 4.78
C TRP A 74 8.72 -0.22 3.61
N ILE A 75 7.53 0.35 3.83
CA ILE A 75 6.76 0.99 2.76
C ILE A 75 7.42 2.31 2.31
N GLY A 76 8.05 3.04 3.23
CA GLY A 76 8.89 4.20 2.88
C GLY A 76 10.04 3.83 1.94
N ASN A 77 10.78 2.76 2.24
CA ASN A 77 11.86 2.25 1.38
C ASN A 77 11.33 1.77 0.01
N PHE A 78 10.20 1.05 0.01
CA PHE A 78 9.56 0.56 -1.21
C PHE A 78 9.16 1.72 -2.15
N HIS A 79 8.63 2.79 -1.57
CA HIS A 79 8.29 4.00 -2.31
C HIS A 79 9.54 4.73 -2.80
N ALA A 80 10.55 4.93 -1.95
CA ALA A 80 11.82 5.56 -2.34
C ALA A 80 12.51 4.80 -3.48
N GLY A 81 12.25 3.48 -3.57
CA GLY A 81 13.03 2.60 -4.44
C GLY A 81 14.47 2.44 -3.94
N ALA A 82 14.68 2.65 -2.64
CA ALA A 82 15.98 2.62 -1.99
C ALA A 82 16.04 1.37 -1.09
N TRP A 83 16.81 0.37 -1.49
CA TRP A 83 17.24 -0.69 -0.58
C TRP A 83 18.68 -1.09 -0.88
N ILE A 84 19.46 -1.24 0.20
CA ILE A 84 20.93 -1.34 0.28
C ILE A 84 21.58 -2.14 -0.87
N GLY A 85 22.63 -1.57 -1.47
CA GLY A 85 23.53 -2.22 -2.43
C GLY A 85 23.09 -2.23 -3.91
N ASN A 86 23.67 -1.32 -4.71
CA ASN A 86 23.82 -1.40 -6.17
C ASN A 86 22.60 -1.55 -7.10
N PHE A 87 21.36 -1.29 -6.67
CA PHE A 87 20.20 -1.31 -7.59
C PHE A 87 19.15 -0.20 -7.31
N HIS A 88 19.60 1.00 -6.93
CA HIS A 88 18.81 2.07 -6.29
C HIS A 88 18.04 2.99 -7.25
N ALA A 89 16.86 3.46 -6.81
CA ALA A 89 15.88 4.36 -7.45
C ALA A 89 14.91 3.74 -8.48
N ALA A 90 14.57 2.47 -8.36
CA ALA A 90 13.79 1.78 -9.38
C ALA A 90 12.33 2.28 -9.52
N ASN A 91 11.53 2.37 -8.45
CA ASN A 91 10.09 2.59 -8.64
C ASN A 91 9.72 4.00 -9.13
N GLN A 92 10.19 5.07 -8.47
CA GLN A 92 9.94 6.44 -8.95
C GLN A 92 10.48 6.67 -10.36
N ALA A 93 11.71 6.22 -10.67
CA ALA A 93 12.27 6.37 -12.01
C ALA A 93 11.53 5.52 -13.05
N ARG A 94 11.10 4.30 -12.71
CA ARG A 94 10.29 3.44 -13.60
C ARG A 94 8.91 4.01 -13.86
N VAL A 95 8.31 4.68 -12.87
CA VAL A 95 7.06 5.42 -13.04
C VAL A 95 7.27 6.61 -13.98
N ALA A 96 8.34 7.39 -13.79
CA ALA A 96 8.67 8.54 -14.65
C ALA A 96 8.98 8.13 -16.10
N THR A 97 9.60 6.96 -16.29
CA THR A 97 9.96 6.42 -17.61
C THR A 97 8.86 5.54 -18.25
N GLY A 98 7.71 5.39 -17.60
CA GLY A 98 6.57 4.61 -18.15
C GLY A 98 6.80 3.09 -18.23
N ARG A 99 7.77 2.55 -17.48
CA ARG A 99 8.19 1.12 -17.56
C ARG A 99 7.27 0.14 -16.81
N LEU A 100 6.11 0.61 -16.35
CA LEU A 100 5.11 -0.18 -15.63
C LEU A 100 3.69 0.13 -16.17
N PRO A 101 3.45 -0.04 -17.49
CA PRO A 101 2.19 0.37 -18.11
C PRO A 101 0.99 -0.49 -17.70
N PHE A 102 1.23 -1.68 -17.14
CA PHE A 102 0.18 -2.56 -16.65
C PHE A 102 -0.42 -2.08 -15.32
N LEU A 103 0.31 -1.27 -14.54
CA LEU A 103 -0.19 -0.80 -13.25
C LEU A 103 -1.27 0.25 -13.45
N ASN A 104 -2.36 0.12 -12.70
CA ASN A 104 -3.38 1.15 -12.60
C ASN A 104 -2.74 2.48 -12.15
N ARG A 105 -3.21 3.61 -12.68
CA ARG A 105 -2.73 4.94 -12.28
C ARG A 105 -3.86 5.72 -11.62
N TYR A 106 -3.67 6.04 -10.35
CA TYR A 106 -4.62 6.83 -9.58
C TYR A 106 -4.30 8.31 -9.74
N GLY A 107 -5.12 8.98 -10.54
CA GLY A 107 -5.03 10.42 -10.80
C GLY A 107 -6.26 11.18 -10.32
N PRO A 108 -6.41 12.46 -10.70
CA PRO A 108 -7.52 13.31 -10.29
C PRO A 108 -8.90 12.67 -10.53
N SER A 109 -9.10 12.02 -11.68
CA SER A 109 -10.36 11.36 -12.03
C SER A 109 -10.69 10.18 -11.12
N TYR A 110 -9.68 9.42 -10.67
CA TYR A 110 -9.86 8.29 -9.77
C TYR A 110 -10.38 8.77 -8.41
N TYR A 111 -9.70 9.74 -7.79
CA TYR A 111 -10.09 10.26 -6.47
C TYR A 111 -11.40 11.06 -6.50
N ALA A 112 -11.60 11.91 -7.52
CA ALA A 112 -12.87 12.62 -7.69
C ALA A 112 -14.04 11.63 -7.92
N GLY A 113 -13.78 10.51 -8.60
CA GLY A 113 -14.75 9.44 -8.79
C GLY A 113 -15.22 8.79 -7.48
N TRP A 114 -14.38 8.78 -6.44
CA TRP A 114 -14.78 8.35 -5.09
C TRP A 114 -15.72 9.35 -4.45
N ALA A 115 -15.36 10.63 -4.39
CA ALA A 115 -16.22 11.67 -3.81
C ALA A 115 -17.59 11.73 -4.50
N ARG A 116 -17.60 11.65 -5.83
CA ARG A 116 -18.83 11.61 -6.62
C ARG A 116 -19.71 10.41 -6.27
N ARG A 117 -19.16 9.18 -6.33
CA ARG A 117 -19.92 7.96 -6.01
C ARG A 117 -20.41 7.97 -4.57
N THR A 118 -19.57 8.38 -3.63
CA THR A 118 -19.97 8.53 -2.23
C THR A 118 -21.19 9.45 -2.13
N CYS A 119 -21.16 10.61 -2.79
CA CYS A 119 -22.30 11.52 -2.77
C CYS A 119 -23.56 10.99 -3.48
N GLU A 120 -23.41 10.27 -4.60
CA GLU A 120 -24.51 9.59 -5.30
C GLU A 120 -25.18 8.53 -4.41
N PHE A 121 -24.39 7.76 -3.65
CA PHE A 121 -24.89 6.66 -2.83
C PHE A 121 -25.18 7.03 -1.37
N ALA A 122 -24.75 8.20 -0.90
CA ALA A 122 -24.89 8.64 0.50
C ALA A 122 -26.33 9.03 0.91
N GLY A 123 -27.35 8.82 0.07
CA GLY A 123 -28.74 9.29 0.25
C GLY A 123 -29.22 9.43 1.70
N ARG A 124 -29.45 8.33 2.43
CA ARG A 124 -29.90 8.38 3.84
C ARG A 124 -28.79 8.81 4.82
N LEU A 125 -27.54 8.50 4.52
CA LEU A 125 -26.38 8.84 5.36
C LEU A 125 -26.14 10.34 5.42
N ASN A 126 -26.38 11.09 4.34
CA ASN A 126 -26.25 12.56 4.33
C ASN A 126 -27.15 13.24 5.36
N ARG A 127 -28.32 12.65 5.68
CA ARG A 127 -29.20 13.17 6.73
C ARG A 127 -28.67 12.90 8.13
N GLN A 128 -27.98 11.78 8.32
CA GLN A 128 -27.38 11.39 9.61
C GLN A 128 -26.01 12.04 9.82
N PHE A 129 -25.27 12.29 8.74
CA PHE A 129 -23.92 12.83 8.73
C PHE A 129 -23.82 14.00 7.73
N PRO A 130 -24.35 15.20 8.05
CA PRO A 130 -24.30 16.36 7.15
C PRO A 130 -22.88 16.76 6.73
N ALA A 131 -21.87 16.43 7.55
CA ALA A 131 -20.46 16.65 7.23
C ALA A 131 -20.00 15.90 5.97
N LEU A 132 -20.61 14.74 5.65
CA LEU A 132 -20.25 13.94 4.47
C LEU A 132 -20.49 14.72 3.16
N ALA A 133 -21.62 15.42 3.08
CA ALA A 133 -21.93 16.26 1.92
C ALA A 133 -20.90 17.38 1.74
N ARG A 134 -20.44 17.98 2.85
CA ARG A 134 -19.37 19.00 2.81
C ARG A 134 -18.04 18.40 2.33
N VAL A 135 -17.67 17.21 2.82
CA VAL A 135 -16.46 16.50 2.37
C VAL A 135 -16.51 16.21 0.87
N CYS A 136 -17.65 15.74 0.32
CA CYS A 136 -17.77 15.56 -1.13
C CYS A 136 -17.61 16.88 -1.90
N GLN A 137 -18.25 17.96 -1.42
CA GLN A 137 -18.23 19.25 -2.11
C GLN A 137 -16.82 19.86 -2.12
N GLN A 138 -16.07 19.66 -1.03
CA GLN A 138 -14.70 20.18 -0.85
C GLN A 138 -13.62 19.16 -1.23
N SER A 139 -13.99 18.03 -1.85
CA SER A 139 -13.05 16.93 -2.08
C SER A 139 -11.85 17.35 -2.92
N GLY A 140 -12.03 18.27 -3.88
CA GLY A 140 -10.93 18.79 -4.69
C GLY A 140 -9.85 19.48 -3.86
N GLU A 141 -10.24 20.32 -2.90
CA GLU A 141 -9.31 21.01 -2.00
C GLU A 141 -8.65 20.03 -1.03
N LEU A 142 -9.43 19.11 -0.46
CA LEU A 142 -8.94 18.08 0.47
C LEU A 142 -7.93 17.14 -0.19
N LEU A 143 -8.13 16.81 -1.47
CA LEU A 143 -7.25 15.94 -2.24
C LEU A 143 -6.10 16.68 -2.92
N ALA A 144 -6.06 18.02 -2.87
CA ALA A 144 -5.03 18.79 -3.59
C ALA A 144 -3.59 18.43 -3.18
N PRO A 145 -3.24 18.28 -1.88
CA PRO A 145 -1.90 17.85 -1.48
C PRO A 145 -1.55 16.47 -2.02
N LEU A 146 -2.53 15.56 -1.99
CA LEU A 146 -2.40 14.19 -2.48
C LEU A 146 -2.14 14.13 -3.99
N LEU A 147 -2.78 15.00 -4.76
CA LEU A 147 -2.61 15.12 -6.21
C LEU A 147 -1.33 15.85 -6.62
N ALA A 148 -0.78 16.68 -5.74
CA ALA A 148 0.49 17.38 -5.95
C ALA A 148 1.71 16.51 -5.61
N ALA A 149 1.53 15.45 -4.79
CA ALA A 149 2.60 14.55 -4.40
C ALA A 149 3.19 13.79 -5.59
N GLN A 150 4.50 13.51 -5.53
CA GLN A 150 5.18 12.77 -6.59
C GLN A 150 4.73 11.29 -6.59
N PRO A 151 4.16 10.77 -7.70
CA PRO A 151 3.65 9.42 -7.72
C PRO A 151 4.77 8.37 -7.67
N THR A 152 4.48 7.25 -7.04
CA THR A 152 5.30 6.05 -6.93
C THR A 152 4.44 4.82 -7.14
N VAL A 153 5.05 3.63 -7.17
CA VAL A 153 4.29 2.39 -7.00
C VAL A 153 3.85 2.29 -5.54
N ILE A 154 2.56 2.07 -5.33
CA ILE A 154 1.91 1.85 -4.03
C ILE A 154 1.40 0.41 -3.93
N HIS A 155 1.23 -0.08 -2.71
CA HIS A 155 0.54 -1.32 -2.39
C HIS A 155 -0.97 -1.21 -2.64
N GLY A 156 -1.57 -0.07 -2.28
CA GLY A 156 -2.98 0.25 -2.51
C GLY A 156 -3.95 -0.27 -1.46
N GLU A 157 -3.53 -1.22 -0.62
CA GLU A 157 -4.30 -1.84 0.47
C GLU A 157 -3.36 -2.20 1.64
N TYR A 158 -2.50 -1.27 2.06
CA TYR A 158 -1.44 -1.51 3.06
C TYR A 158 -1.94 -1.51 4.52
N TYR A 159 -3.05 -2.21 4.76
CA TYR A 159 -3.68 -2.35 6.08
C TYR A 159 -3.04 -3.46 6.91
N GLU A 160 -3.30 -3.49 8.22
CA GLU A 160 -2.79 -4.51 9.13
C GLU A 160 -3.20 -5.95 8.79
N ASN A 161 -4.24 -6.12 7.97
CA ASN A 161 -4.69 -7.41 7.43
C ASN A 161 -3.80 -7.97 6.32
N ASN A 162 -2.92 -7.16 5.75
CA ASN A 162 -2.07 -7.52 4.61
C ASN A 162 -0.58 -7.51 4.98
N ILE A 163 -0.25 -7.39 6.27
CA ILE A 163 1.13 -7.29 6.74
C ILE A 163 1.43 -8.46 7.67
N LEU A 164 2.48 -9.23 7.32
CA LEU A 164 2.99 -10.33 8.12
C LEU A 164 4.34 -9.94 8.73
N PRO A 165 4.41 -9.67 10.05
CA PRO A 165 5.69 -9.44 10.73
C PRO A 165 6.56 -10.70 10.72
N ARG A 166 7.88 -10.52 10.56
CA ARG A 166 8.86 -11.61 10.58
C ARG A 166 10.18 -11.12 11.17
N GLU A 167 10.50 -11.59 12.38
CA GLU A 167 11.71 -11.22 13.12
C GLU A 167 11.94 -9.69 13.16
N ARG A 168 12.79 -9.17 12.27
CA ARG A 168 13.18 -7.75 12.19
C ARG A 168 12.73 -7.07 10.89
N THR A 169 11.77 -7.66 10.19
CA THR A 169 11.16 -7.12 8.97
C THR A 169 9.66 -7.36 8.99
N VAL A 170 8.97 -6.81 8.00
CA VAL A 170 7.62 -7.22 7.62
C VAL A 170 7.62 -7.83 6.22
N CYS A 171 6.53 -8.51 5.89
CA CYS A 171 6.29 -9.16 4.62
C CYS A 171 4.86 -8.82 4.15
N PRO A 172 4.68 -7.79 3.31
CA PRO A 172 3.36 -7.41 2.83
C PRO A 172 2.83 -8.37 1.76
N ALA A 173 1.58 -8.80 1.90
CA ALA A 173 0.85 -9.72 1.03
C ALA A 173 -0.31 -9.01 0.31
N ASP A 174 -0.94 -9.69 -0.65
CA ASP A 174 -2.05 -9.17 -1.47
C ASP A 174 -1.69 -7.92 -2.30
N ARG A 175 -1.25 -8.13 -3.56
CA ARG A 175 -0.90 -7.04 -4.48
C ARG A 175 -1.94 -6.76 -5.56
N GLU A 176 -3.18 -7.23 -5.39
CA GLU A 176 -4.23 -7.06 -6.41
C GLU A 176 -4.64 -5.59 -6.64
N SER A 177 -4.37 -4.73 -5.66
CA SER A 177 -4.69 -3.29 -5.68
C SER A 177 -3.48 -2.38 -5.88
N ALA A 178 -2.29 -2.96 -6.09
CA ALA A 178 -1.08 -2.19 -6.32
C ALA A 178 -1.29 -1.22 -7.49
N ALA A 179 -0.73 -0.03 -7.42
CA ALA A 179 -0.99 1.00 -8.42
C ALA A 179 0.14 2.02 -8.48
N ILE A 180 0.03 2.97 -9.39
CA ILE A 180 0.84 4.18 -9.41
C ILE A 180 0.01 5.30 -8.80
N GLY A 181 0.52 5.87 -7.71
CA GLY A 181 -0.16 6.91 -6.94
C GLY A 181 0.75 7.54 -5.89
N PRO A 182 0.22 8.45 -5.07
CA PRO A 182 0.92 9.04 -3.94
C PRO A 182 1.18 8.00 -2.85
N GLY A 183 2.43 7.89 -2.41
CA GLY A 183 2.85 6.86 -1.45
C GLY A 183 2.24 7.01 -0.07
N GLU A 184 1.85 8.23 0.28
CA GLU A 184 1.26 8.60 1.56
C GLU A 184 -0.06 7.85 1.84
N ILE A 185 -0.72 7.32 0.81
CA ILE A 185 -1.94 6.50 0.96
C ILE A 185 -1.66 5.20 1.70
N ASP A 186 -0.54 4.54 1.44
CA ASP A 186 -0.24 3.27 2.12
C ASP A 186 0.15 3.53 3.58
N LEU A 187 0.81 4.66 3.88
CA LEU A 187 1.04 5.06 5.27
C LEU A 187 -0.29 5.36 5.97
N ALA A 188 -1.17 6.13 5.31
CA ALA A 188 -2.50 6.40 5.84
C ALA A 188 -3.25 5.10 6.12
N ALA A 189 -3.25 4.13 5.20
CA ALA A 189 -3.87 2.81 5.36
C ALA A 189 -3.30 2.03 6.55
N LEU A 190 -1.97 2.00 6.72
CA LEU A 190 -1.33 1.37 7.88
C LEU A 190 -1.80 1.96 9.21
N THR A 191 -2.05 3.28 9.22
CA THR A 191 -2.44 4.02 10.42
C THR A 191 -3.95 4.19 10.59
N ASP A 192 -4.78 3.68 9.68
CA ASP A 192 -6.24 3.85 9.62
C ASP A 192 -7.01 2.96 10.64
N GLY A 193 -6.44 2.77 11.82
CA GLY A 193 -6.96 1.89 12.87
C GLY A 193 -7.12 2.58 14.21
N ALA A 194 -7.59 1.82 15.21
CA ALA A 194 -7.68 2.27 16.59
C ALA A 194 -6.31 2.20 17.31
N TRP A 195 -5.28 2.75 16.67
CA TRP A 195 -3.90 2.76 17.17
C TRP A 195 -3.69 3.89 18.17
N ALA A 196 -2.78 3.68 19.12
CA ALA A 196 -2.33 4.76 19.99
C ALA A 196 -1.63 5.85 19.16
N ALA A 197 -1.87 7.12 19.48
CA ALA A 197 -1.28 8.25 18.74
C ALA A 197 0.25 8.19 18.66
N GLU A 198 0.90 7.63 19.68
CA GLU A 198 2.35 7.46 19.72
C GLU A 198 2.86 6.41 18.72
N LEU A 199 2.10 5.32 18.49
CA LEU A 199 2.40 4.35 17.43
C LEU A 199 2.28 4.99 16.04
N VAL A 200 1.22 5.79 15.83
CA VAL A 200 1.01 6.52 14.57
C VAL A 200 2.16 7.49 14.31
N ARG A 201 2.55 8.29 15.30
CA ARG A 201 3.68 9.22 15.21
C ARG A 201 4.99 8.49 14.89
N GLN A 202 5.25 7.36 15.54
CA GLN A 202 6.40 6.54 15.21
C GLN A 202 6.37 6.07 13.74
N CYS A 203 5.22 5.61 13.24
CA CYS A 203 5.09 5.18 11.86
C CYS A 203 5.41 6.32 10.89
N GLU A 204 4.87 7.51 11.14
CA GLU A 204 5.17 8.70 10.33
C GLU A 204 6.67 9.00 10.32
N GLU A 205 7.34 8.99 11.48
CA GLU A 205 8.79 9.22 11.57
C GLU A 205 9.61 8.17 10.81
N GLU A 206 9.28 6.90 10.96
CA GLU A 206 9.96 5.79 10.29
C GLU A 206 9.73 5.83 8.76
N TYR A 207 8.51 6.16 8.33
CA TYR A 207 8.20 6.37 6.93
C TYR A 207 8.99 7.53 6.34
N LEU A 208 8.99 8.71 6.99
CA LEU A 208 9.70 9.90 6.52
C LEU A 208 11.20 9.63 6.35
N ARG A 209 11.84 9.00 7.36
CA ARG A 209 13.27 8.64 7.32
C ARG A 209 13.61 7.67 6.20
N ALA A 210 12.73 6.72 5.91
CA ALA A 210 12.96 5.72 4.86
C ALA A 210 12.62 6.27 3.45
N ARG A 211 11.59 7.11 3.35
CA ARG A 211 11.09 7.67 2.10
C ARG A 211 12.03 8.75 1.54
N TRP A 212 12.61 9.56 2.41
CA TRP A 212 13.52 10.67 2.09
C TRP A 212 14.76 10.63 3.00
N PRO A 213 15.68 9.67 2.77
CA PRO A 213 16.87 9.48 3.58
C PRO A 213 17.92 10.60 3.41
#